data_AF-A0A257JH52-F1
#
_entry.id   AF-A0A257JH52-F1
#
_cell.length_a   1.000
_cell.length_b   1.000
_cell.length_c   1.000
_cell.angle_alpha   90.00
_cell.angle_beta   90.00
_cell.angle_gamma   90.00
#
_symmetry.space_group_name_H-M   'P 1'
#
loop_
_entity.id
_entity.type
_entity.pdbx_description
1 polymer ?
#
loop_
_entity_poly.entity_id
_entity_poly.type
_entity_poly.pdbx_seq_one_letter_code
_entity_poly.pdbx_strand_id
1 'polypeptide(L)'
;MMDRGAAQSFFRRIARGWRNVREAGTVQLALTAFLLCVALFIARYSWVLPDGSSPTPLTSEAERAFYDLRAYYSADLVEEDKRVVLVVYTDQTLIKARKRSPLDRGLLAKTLRTLDAMEPKAIGIDILFDQPQDEDEELIAALRGMKTPVAVAYAATATNPDDIEWEQQQYLDQFIARLKGSKARPASIRLDNTFGATRLWPDISKGLPPLLGRVMLAEAGEPATAFAGIKNKPAYERLEMRRFIDKHGLTAYTMNPHFPVNTLQLMRAAVAAQQIGVFKPYVEAMYACMWERALKMDDPAVFRQALLDAGLPADQLLELITTDAVKGGLMANTEAAVAAGAFGSPSFLVGTELFFGKDRLRDVEEEVLRQAGGTATKA
;
A
#
# COMPACT_ATOMS: atom_id res chain seq x y z
N MET A 1 -18.74 7.64 41.09
CA MET A 1 -19.94 8.34 41.60
C MET A 1 -20.42 9.28 40.50
N MET A 2 -21.32 8.83 39.63
CA MET A 2 -21.78 9.61 38.47
C MET A 2 -22.55 10.85 38.94
N ASP A 3 -22.21 12.00 38.35
CA ASP A 3 -22.74 13.32 38.66
C ASP A 3 -24.27 13.38 38.44
N ARG A 4 -25.02 13.41 39.54
CA ARG A 4 -26.49 13.45 39.56
C ARG A 4 -27.05 14.71 38.88
N GLY A 5 -26.26 15.78 38.75
CA GLY A 5 -26.64 17.01 38.07
C GLY A 5 -26.79 16.86 36.56
N ALA A 6 -25.90 16.10 35.92
CA ALA A 6 -25.92 15.84 34.48
C ALA A 6 -27.15 15.00 34.08
N ALA A 7 -27.49 13.99 34.89
CA ALA A 7 -28.68 13.17 34.65
C ALA A 7 -29.98 13.98 34.76
N GLN A 8 -30.14 14.82 35.78
CA GLN A 8 -31.34 15.67 35.94
C GLN A 8 -31.47 16.74 34.83
N SER A 9 -30.35 17.29 34.36
CA SER A 9 -30.28 18.21 33.22
C SER A 9 -30.77 17.53 31.93
N PHE A 10 -30.31 16.30 31.69
CA PHE A 10 -30.71 15.48 30.54
C PHE A 10 -32.20 15.15 30.55
N PHE A 11 -32.75 14.68 31.68
CA PHE A 11 -34.18 14.39 31.81
C PHE A 11 -35.07 15.64 31.65
N ARG A 12 -34.63 16.81 32.14
CA ARG A 12 -35.36 18.07 31.90
C ARG A 12 -35.34 18.51 30.44
N ARG A 13 -34.25 18.26 29.72
CA ARG A 13 -34.15 18.53 28.27
C ARG A 13 -35.09 17.63 27.47
N ILE A 14 -35.14 16.33 27.81
CA ILE A 14 -36.09 15.39 27.20
C ILE A 14 -37.53 15.81 27.46
N ALA A 15 -37.87 16.13 28.72
CA ALA A 15 -39.23 16.55 29.08
C ALA A 15 -39.67 17.84 28.37
N ARG A 16 -38.76 18.79 28.18
CA ARG A 16 -39.02 20.02 27.38
C ARG A 16 -39.21 19.70 25.90
N GLY A 17 -38.38 18.85 25.32
CA GLY A 17 -38.52 18.40 23.93
C GLY A 17 -39.86 17.71 23.69
N TRP A 18 -40.29 16.85 24.63
CA TRP A 18 -41.56 16.14 24.56
C TRP A 18 -42.79 17.06 24.65
N ARG A 19 -42.66 18.17 25.38
CA ARG A 19 -43.71 19.20 25.47
C ARG A 19 -43.84 19.98 24.16
N ASN A 20 -42.72 20.36 23.55
CA ASN A 20 -42.69 21.03 22.26
C ASN A 20 -43.25 20.14 21.12
N VAL A 21 -43.01 18.82 21.18
CA VAL A 21 -43.59 17.85 20.23
C VAL A 21 -45.11 17.76 20.38
N ARG A 22 -45.64 17.88 21.60
CA ARG A 22 -47.09 17.90 21.86
C ARG A 22 -47.77 19.21 21.47
N GLU A 23 -47.05 20.32 21.51
CA GLU A 23 -47.54 21.66 21.13
C GLU A 23 -47.40 21.94 19.63
N ALA A 24 -46.58 21.18 18.91
CA ALA A 24 -46.47 21.24 17.46
C ALA A 24 -47.74 20.65 16.80
N GLY A 25 -48.34 21.40 15.88
CA GLY A 25 -49.50 20.92 15.12
C GLY A 25 -49.17 19.69 14.27
N THR A 26 -50.17 18.84 14.02
CA THR A 26 -50.01 17.56 13.28
C THR A 26 -49.30 17.74 11.93
N VAL A 27 -49.56 18.85 11.25
CA VAL A 27 -48.92 19.22 9.97
C VAL A 27 -47.41 19.46 10.15
N GLN A 28 -47.01 20.14 11.23
CA GLN A 28 -45.60 20.45 11.50
C GLN A 28 -44.81 19.20 11.89
N LEU A 29 -45.42 18.30 12.66
CA LEU A 29 -44.83 17.01 13.00
C LEU A 29 -44.68 16.12 11.76
N ALA A 30 -45.70 16.05 10.91
CA ALA A 30 -45.65 15.28 9.66
C ALA A 30 -44.59 15.85 8.70
N LEU A 31 -44.52 17.18 8.55
CA LEU A 31 -43.52 17.85 7.72
C LEU A 31 -42.09 17.63 8.25
N THR A 32 -41.90 17.70 9.57
CA THR A 32 -40.60 17.46 10.21
C THR A 32 -40.16 16.01 10.03
N ALA A 33 -41.06 15.05 10.25
CA ALA A 33 -40.79 13.64 10.01
C ALA A 33 -40.46 13.37 8.54
N PHE A 34 -41.20 13.98 7.60
CA PHE A 34 -40.92 13.89 6.17
C PHE A 34 -39.54 14.46 5.83
N LEU A 35 -39.20 15.67 6.30
CA LEU A 35 -37.89 16.28 6.08
C LEU A 35 -36.75 15.46 6.70
N LEU A 36 -36.95 14.86 7.88
CA LEU A 36 -35.99 13.96 8.48
C LEU A 36 -35.80 12.69 7.66
N CYS A 37 -36.89 12.09 7.15
CA CYS A 37 -36.81 10.94 6.25
C CYS A 37 -36.08 11.30 4.95
N VAL A 38 -36.36 12.45 4.36
CA VAL A 38 -35.66 12.95 3.16
C VAL A 38 -34.18 13.19 3.47
N ALA A 39 -33.85 13.82 4.59
CA ALA A 39 -32.47 14.07 4.99
C ALA A 39 -31.70 12.76 5.25
N LEU A 40 -32.32 11.80 5.93
CA LEU A 40 -31.74 10.47 6.15
C LEU A 40 -31.60 9.69 4.83
N PHE A 41 -32.55 9.82 3.92
CA PHE A 41 -32.48 9.22 2.59
C PHE A 41 -31.32 9.83 1.78
N ILE A 42 -31.22 11.16 1.73
CA ILE A 42 -30.10 11.84 1.07
C ILE A 42 -28.78 11.46 1.73
N ALA A 43 -28.68 11.46 3.06
CA ALA A 43 -27.45 11.05 3.75
C ALA A 43 -27.07 9.59 3.43
N ARG A 44 -28.05 8.67 3.46
CA ARG A 44 -27.85 7.23 3.22
C ARG A 44 -27.50 6.89 1.77
N TYR A 45 -28.01 7.66 0.80
CA TYR A 45 -27.86 7.42 -0.63
C TYR A 45 -27.10 8.55 -1.35
N SER A 46 -26.36 9.37 -0.60
CA SER A 46 -25.57 10.52 -1.12
C SER A 46 -24.39 10.11 -1.99
N TRP A 47 -24.03 8.83 -1.97
CA TRP A 47 -22.91 8.27 -2.73
C TRP A 47 -23.39 7.42 -3.91
N VAL A 48 -24.46 6.66 -3.71
CA VAL A 48 -25.02 5.71 -4.67
C VAL A 48 -26.52 5.56 -4.39
N LEU A 49 -27.37 5.63 -5.42
CA LEU A 49 -28.81 5.38 -5.30
C LEU A 49 -29.10 3.91 -4.94
N PRO A 50 -30.28 3.59 -4.36
CA PRO A 50 -30.61 2.23 -3.90
C PRO A 50 -30.45 1.11 -4.94
N ASP A 51 -30.43 1.45 -6.23
CA ASP A 51 -30.41 0.56 -7.39
C ASP A 51 -29.30 0.88 -8.43
N GLY A 52 -28.43 1.86 -8.17
CA GLY A 52 -27.46 2.36 -9.15
C GLY A 52 -26.04 1.87 -8.93
N SER A 53 -25.27 1.70 -10.01
CA SER A 53 -23.80 1.74 -9.99
C SER A 53 -23.27 3.18 -10.17
N SER A 54 -24.17 4.14 -10.35
CA SER A 54 -23.85 5.52 -10.72
C SER A 54 -23.92 6.46 -9.52
N PRO A 55 -22.93 7.38 -9.36
CA PRO A 55 -22.95 8.40 -8.32
C PRO A 55 -24.14 9.36 -8.47
N THR A 56 -24.65 9.90 -7.36
CA THR A 56 -25.75 10.88 -7.38
C THR A 56 -25.26 12.24 -7.92
N PRO A 57 -25.89 12.83 -8.96
CA PRO A 57 -25.31 13.94 -9.72
C PRO A 57 -24.96 15.21 -8.93
N LEU A 58 -25.70 15.55 -7.86
CA LEU A 58 -25.48 16.79 -7.12
C LEU A 58 -24.56 16.62 -5.90
N THR A 59 -24.77 15.56 -5.11
CA THR A 59 -24.01 15.35 -3.88
C THR A 59 -22.60 14.83 -4.18
N SER A 60 -22.42 14.03 -5.23
CA SER A 60 -21.10 13.52 -5.62
C SER A 60 -20.18 14.62 -6.16
N GLU A 61 -20.71 15.58 -6.92
CA GLU A 61 -19.94 16.74 -7.41
C GLU A 61 -19.55 17.67 -6.26
N ALA A 62 -20.45 17.93 -5.32
CA ALA A 62 -20.13 18.70 -4.13
C ALA A 62 -19.03 18.01 -3.30
N GLU A 63 -19.14 16.70 -3.09
CA GLU A 63 -18.14 15.90 -2.38
C GLU A 63 -16.79 15.87 -3.11
N ARG A 64 -16.78 15.76 -4.45
CA ARG A 64 -15.57 15.90 -5.28
C ARG A 64 -14.88 17.24 -5.04
N ALA A 65 -15.63 18.34 -5.11
CA ALA A 65 -15.09 19.67 -4.88
C ALA A 65 -14.55 19.85 -3.46
N PHE A 66 -15.26 19.35 -2.43
CA PHE A 66 -14.78 19.38 -1.04
C PHE A 66 -13.55 18.50 -0.83
N TYR A 67 -13.50 17.33 -1.48
CA TYR A 67 -12.33 16.46 -1.44
C TYR A 67 -11.12 17.13 -2.08
N ASP A 68 -11.26 17.70 -3.28
CA ASP A 68 -10.17 18.36 -3.99
C ASP A 68 -9.66 19.56 -3.21
N LEU A 69 -10.57 20.34 -2.61
CA LEU A 69 -10.23 21.43 -1.69
C LEU A 69 -9.45 20.90 -0.48
N ARG A 70 -9.95 19.85 0.18
CA ARG A 70 -9.28 19.25 1.33
C ARG A 70 -7.91 18.70 0.92
N ALA A 71 -7.82 17.94 -0.16
CA ALA A 71 -6.56 17.39 -0.68
C ALA A 71 -5.57 18.51 -1.00
N TYR A 72 -6.01 19.60 -1.61
CA TYR A 72 -5.14 20.74 -1.90
C TYR A 72 -4.58 21.41 -0.64
N TYR A 73 -5.40 21.59 0.41
CA TYR A 73 -4.98 22.26 1.65
C TYR A 73 -4.36 21.33 2.70
N SER A 74 -4.63 20.03 2.66
CA SER A 74 -4.22 19.07 3.67
C SER A 74 -3.28 17.99 3.16
N ALA A 75 -2.96 17.95 1.86
CA ALA A 75 -1.94 17.04 1.37
C ALA A 75 -0.57 17.57 1.77
N ASP A 76 0.20 16.72 2.46
CA ASP A 76 1.61 16.95 2.66
C ASP A 76 2.29 16.97 1.29
N LEU A 77 2.80 18.12 0.88
CA LEU A 77 3.64 18.24 -0.30
C LEU A 77 4.93 17.46 -0.02
N VAL A 78 4.99 16.22 -0.49
CA VAL A 78 6.18 15.39 -0.38
C VAL A 78 7.27 16.00 -1.26
N GLU A 79 8.47 16.15 -0.71
CA GLU A 79 9.63 16.59 -1.49
C GLU A 79 9.91 15.62 -2.66
N GLU A 80 10.40 16.16 -3.77
CA GLU A 80 10.78 15.36 -4.93
C GLU A 80 11.89 14.36 -4.56
N ASP A 81 11.63 13.06 -4.77
CA ASP A 81 12.64 12.04 -4.55
C ASP A 81 13.66 12.05 -5.72
N LYS A 82 14.89 12.48 -5.42
CA LYS A 82 15.98 12.61 -6.40
C LYS A 82 16.36 11.29 -7.10
N ARG A 83 15.86 10.14 -6.65
CA ARG A 83 16.09 8.82 -7.26
C ARG A 83 15.10 8.51 -8.38
N VAL A 84 14.01 9.28 -8.48
CA VAL A 84 12.94 9.08 -9.47
C VAL A 84 12.97 10.24 -10.45
N VAL A 85 12.97 9.93 -11.75
CA VAL A 85 12.89 10.94 -12.81
C VAL A 85 11.60 10.71 -13.59
N LEU A 86 10.73 11.71 -13.61
CA LEU A 86 9.51 11.69 -14.41
C LEU A 86 9.76 12.40 -15.75
N VAL A 87 9.63 11.65 -16.84
CA VAL A 87 9.73 12.21 -18.20
C VAL A 87 8.31 12.43 -18.74
N VAL A 88 7.87 13.69 -18.73
CA VAL A 88 6.51 14.07 -19.15
C VAL A 88 6.49 14.61 -20.58
N TYR A 89 5.48 14.20 -21.35
CA TYR A 89 5.19 14.75 -22.67
C TYR A 89 4.25 15.95 -22.52
N THR A 90 4.82 17.16 -22.53
CA THR A 90 4.05 18.41 -22.43
C THR A 90 3.56 18.89 -23.79
N ASP A 91 2.67 19.89 -23.81
CA ASP A 91 2.23 20.53 -25.06
C ASP A 91 3.41 21.01 -25.92
N GLN A 92 4.48 21.52 -25.31
CA GLN A 92 5.67 21.93 -26.06
C GLN A 92 6.34 20.75 -26.76
N THR A 93 6.39 19.58 -26.12
CA THR A 93 6.90 18.35 -26.71
C THR A 93 6.03 17.91 -27.89
N LEU A 94 4.71 17.92 -27.73
CA LEU A 94 3.75 17.52 -28.77
C LEU A 94 3.78 18.47 -29.97
N ILE A 95 3.93 19.78 -29.75
CA ILE A 95 4.11 20.79 -30.82
C ILE A 95 5.38 20.50 -31.61
N LYS A 96 6.50 20.22 -30.94
CA LYS A 96 7.77 19.87 -31.60
C LYS A 96 7.66 18.57 -32.39
N ALA A 97 6.96 17.58 -31.85
CA ALA A 97 6.66 16.31 -32.51
C ALA A 97 5.64 16.45 -33.66
N ARG A 98 4.90 17.58 -33.72
CA ARG A 98 3.79 17.82 -34.65
C ARG A 98 2.69 16.76 -34.59
N LYS A 99 2.61 16.02 -33.48
CA LYS A 99 1.70 14.88 -33.28
C LYS A 99 1.26 14.90 -31.82
N ARG A 100 -0.06 14.98 -31.60
CA ARG A 100 -0.69 15.09 -30.27
C ARG A 100 -1.25 13.76 -29.78
N SER A 101 -1.97 13.05 -30.64
CA SER A 101 -2.55 11.74 -30.34
C SER A 101 -2.70 10.91 -31.62
N PRO A 102 -2.32 9.62 -31.61
CA PRO A 102 -1.59 8.96 -30.54
C PRO A 102 -0.16 9.51 -30.42
N LEU A 103 0.50 9.29 -29.28
CA LEU A 103 1.86 9.80 -29.06
C LEU A 103 2.83 9.24 -30.11
N ASP A 104 3.74 10.10 -30.57
CA ASP A 104 4.80 9.74 -31.51
C ASP A 104 5.75 8.64 -30.96
N ARG A 105 5.71 7.46 -31.58
CA ARG A 105 6.49 6.30 -31.14
C ARG A 105 7.98 6.42 -31.48
N GLY A 106 8.35 7.19 -32.51
CA GLY A 106 9.76 7.48 -32.84
C GLY A 106 10.43 8.34 -31.76
N LEU A 107 9.73 9.37 -31.28
CA LEU A 107 10.15 10.19 -30.16
C LEU A 107 10.29 9.35 -28.89
N LEU A 108 9.33 8.46 -28.60
CA LEU A 108 9.43 7.55 -27.47
C LEU A 108 10.62 6.59 -27.59
N ALA A 109 10.84 5.98 -28.76
CA ALA A 109 12.00 5.14 -29.02
C ALA A 109 13.33 5.88 -28.77
N LYS A 110 13.44 7.12 -29.24
CA LYS A 110 14.63 7.98 -29.00
C LYS A 110 14.82 8.31 -27.52
N THR A 111 13.73 8.65 -26.82
CA THR A 111 13.74 8.90 -25.38
C THR A 111 14.22 7.67 -24.63
N LEU A 112 13.68 6.48 -24.93
CA LEU A 112 14.06 5.23 -24.28
C LEU A 112 15.54 4.89 -24.48
N ARG A 113 16.08 5.04 -25.69
CA ARG A 113 17.52 4.83 -25.94
C ARG A 113 18.38 5.81 -25.14
N THR A 114 17.92 7.06 -24.99
CA THR A 114 18.63 8.09 -24.21
C THR A 114 18.60 7.74 -22.72
N LEU A 115 17.45 7.31 -22.21
CA LEU A 115 17.31 6.87 -20.82
C LEU A 115 18.13 5.61 -20.54
N ASP A 116 18.17 4.64 -21.44
CA ASP A 116 18.98 3.42 -21.27
C ASP A 116 20.48 3.74 -21.09
N ALA A 117 20.96 4.77 -21.79
CA ALA A 117 22.35 5.24 -21.67
C ALA A 117 22.66 5.93 -20.33
N MET A 118 21.63 6.33 -19.57
CA MET A 118 21.78 6.86 -18.21
C MET A 118 21.83 5.76 -17.15
N GLU A 119 21.71 4.48 -17.56
CA GLU A 119 21.76 3.30 -16.70
C GLU A 119 20.78 3.34 -15.50
N PRO A 120 19.49 3.70 -15.70
CA PRO A 120 18.51 3.62 -14.62
C PRO A 120 18.33 2.16 -14.17
N LYS A 121 17.86 1.98 -12.93
CA LYS A 121 17.60 0.63 -12.41
C LYS A 121 16.40 -0.05 -13.06
N ALA A 122 15.38 0.73 -13.41
CA ALA A 122 14.18 0.29 -14.10
C ALA A 122 13.53 1.49 -14.81
N ILE A 123 12.79 1.23 -15.88
CA ILE A 123 12.02 2.23 -16.62
C ILE A 123 10.56 1.79 -16.64
N GLY A 124 9.63 2.68 -16.28
CA GLY A 124 8.19 2.46 -16.44
C GLY A 124 7.64 3.31 -17.58
N ILE A 125 6.84 2.72 -18.45
CA ILE A 125 6.12 3.41 -19.52
C ILE A 125 4.65 3.37 -19.18
N ASP A 126 4.09 4.50 -18.76
CA ASP A 126 2.66 4.68 -18.49
C ASP A 126 1.91 5.20 -19.73
N ILE A 127 2.09 4.50 -20.86
CA ILE A 127 1.48 4.82 -22.15
C ILE A 127 1.03 3.51 -22.79
N LEU A 128 -0.24 3.40 -23.16
CA LEU A 128 -0.78 2.23 -23.84
C LEU A 128 -0.40 2.24 -25.33
N PHE A 129 0.00 1.07 -25.83
CA PHE A 129 0.25 0.82 -27.25
C PHE A 129 -0.91 0.00 -27.82
N ASP A 130 -2.06 0.65 -27.94
CA ASP A 130 -3.37 0.06 -28.19
C ASP A 130 -3.87 0.21 -29.63
N GLN A 131 -3.14 0.91 -30.48
CA GLN A 131 -3.45 1.08 -31.90
C GLN A 131 -2.18 1.09 -32.77
N PRO A 132 -2.25 0.72 -34.06
CA PRO A 132 -1.08 0.71 -34.95
C PRO A 132 -0.52 2.11 -35.21
N GLN A 133 0.79 2.20 -35.39
CA GLN A 133 1.46 3.38 -35.94
C GLN A 133 2.60 2.98 -36.89
N ASP A 134 3.03 3.90 -37.76
CA ASP A 134 4.09 3.64 -38.73
C ASP A 134 5.45 3.38 -38.05
N GLU A 135 5.65 3.94 -36.85
CA GLU A 135 6.92 3.86 -36.12
C GLU A 135 7.01 2.65 -35.15
N ASP A 136 6.08 1.68 -35.25
CA ASP A 136 6.00 0.51 -34.36
C ASP A 136 7.25 -0.35 -34.40
N GLU A 137 7.77 -0.61 -35.60
CA GLU A 137 8.97 -1.42 -35.79
C GLU A 137 10.18 -0.78 -35.11
N GLU A 138 10.27 0.56 -35.16
CA GLU A 138 11.35 1.30 -34.51
C GLU A 138 11.24 1.18 -32.98
N LEU A 139 10.04 1.37 -32.43
CA LEU A 139 9.82 1.28 -30.99
C LEU A 139 10.06 -0.14 -30.47
N ILE A 140 9.61 -1.16 -31.20
CA ILE A 140 9.83 -2.56 -30.82
C ILE A 140 11.32 -2.89 -30.89
N ALA A 141 12.04 -2.43 -31.92
CA ALA A 141 13.49 -2.59 -31.98
C ALA A 141 14.20 -1.91 -30.79
N ALA A 142 13.77 -0.69 -30.41
CA ALA A 142 14.29 0.01 -29.25
C ALA A 142 14.04 -0.77 -27.95
N LEU A 143 12.79 -1.16 -27.67
CA LEU A 143 12.40 -1.90 -26.47
C LEU A 143 13.10 -3.25 -26.36
N ARG A 144 13.26 -3.97 -27.48
CA ARG A 144 13.99 -5.25 -27.51
C ARG A 144 15.48 -5.08 -27.27
N GLY A 145 16.05 -3.94 -27.66
CA GLY A 145 17.47 -3.60 -27.50
C GLY A 145 17.84 -3.02 -26.13
N MET A 146 16.88 -2.75 -25.26
CA MET A 146 17.13 -2.15 -23.94
C MET A 146 18.00 -3.02 -23.06
N LYS A 147 18.99 -2.41 -22.40
CA LYS A 147 19.77 -3.04 -21.34
C LYS A 147 19.06 -2.94 -19.99
N THR A 148 18.34 -1.86 -19.77
CA THR A 148 17.54 -1.63 -18.56
C THR A 148 16.22 -2.42 -18.64
N PRO A 149 15.75 -3.04 -17.54
CA PRO A 149 14.39 -3.57 -17.47
C PRO A 149 13.34 -2.49 -17.71
N VAL A 150 12.31 -2.83 -18.51
CA VAL A 150 11.24 -1.88 -18.87
C VAL A 150 9.88 -2.48 -18.57
N ALA A 151 9.11 -1.80 -17.72
CA ALA A 151 7.72 -2.11 -17.45
C ALA A 151 6.83 -1.33 -18.43
N VAL A 152 6.14 -2.04 -19.32
CA VAL A 152 5.27 -1.48 -20.37
C VAL A 152 3.82 -1.55 -19.92
N ALA A 153 3.12 -0.42 -19.93
CA ALA A 153 1.72 -0.35 -19.55
C ALA A 153 0.84 -1.39 -20.24
N TYR A 154 -0.02 -2.02 -19.46
CA TYR A 154 -1.00 -3.00 -19.89
C TYR A 154 -2.36 -2.74 -19.25
N ALA A 155 -3.41 -2.81 -20.05
CA ALA A 155 -4.79 -2.73 -19.61
C ALA A 155 -5.63 -3.79 -20.34
N ALA A 156 -6.59 -4.39 -19.62
CA ALA A 156 -7.53 -5.34 -20.18
C ALA A 156 -8.96 -4.78 -20.09
N THR A 157 -9.78 -5.06 -21.10
CA THR A 157 -11.22 -4.76 -21.18
C THR A 157 -11.96 -5.26 -19.94
N ALA A 158 -11.66 -6.48 -19.48
CA ALA A 158 -12.35 -7.11 -18.36
C ALA A 158 -12.25 -6.32 -17.04
N THR A 159 -11.19 -5.51 -16.90
CA THR A 159 -10.97 -4.69 -15.71
C THR A 159 -11.17 -3.21 -15.99
N ASN A 160 -10.97 -2.73 -17.22
CA ASN A 160 -11.10 -1.33 -17.60
C ASN A 160 -12.08 -1.19 -18.78
N PRO A 161 -13.35 -1.61 -18.62
CA PRO A 161 -14.31 -1.67 -19.72
C PRO A 161 -14.71 -0.29 -20.27
N ASP A 162 -14.51 0.77 -19.48
CA ASP A 162 -14.83 2.15 -19.87
C ASP A 162 -13.66 2.86 -20.58
N ASP A 163 -12.45 2.30 -20.50
CA ASP A 163 -11.22 2.95 -20.98
C ASP A 163 -10.54 2.21 -22.15
N ILE A 164 -10.81 0.91 -22.31
CA ILE A 164 -10.20 0.08 -23.36
C ILE A 164 -11.26 -0.75 -24.07
N GLU A 165 -11.25 -0.63 -25.40
CA GLU A 165 -12.04 -1.45 -26.31
C GLU A 165 -11.38 -2.82 -26.57
N TRP A 166 -12.14 -3.77 -27.10
CA TRP A 166 -11.64 -5.12 -27.35
C TRP A 166 -10.55 -5.13 -28.43
N GLU A 167 -10.72 -4.38 -29.51
CA GLU A 167 -9.76 -4.23 -30.60
C GLU A 167 -8.45 -3.61 -30.11
N GLN A 168 -8.56 -2.62 -29.22
CA GLN A 168 -7.41 -1.98 -28.56
C GLN A 168 -6.62 -2.98 -27.71
N GLN A 169 -7.33 -3.78 -26.90
CA GLN A 169 -6.68 -4.85 -26.13
C GLN A 169 -6.02 -5.89 -27.05
N GLN A 170 -6.67 -6.28 -28.14
CA GLN A 170 -6.07 -7.25 -29.07
C GLN A 170 -4.76 -6.76 -29.67
N TYR A 171 -4.72 -5.49 -30.09
CA TYR A 171 -3.52 -4.89 -30.61
C TYR A 171 -2.43 -4.80 -29.53
N LEU A 172 -2.80 -4.42 -28.30
CA LEU A 172 -1.88 -4.38 -27.16
C LEU A 172 -1.29 -5.77 -26.85
N ASP A 173 -2.12 -6.82 -26.85
CA ASP A 173 -1.68 -8.21 -26.65
C ASP A 173 -0.67 -8.64 -27.74
N GLN A 174 -0.93 -8.27 -29.00
CA GLN A 174 -0.01 -8.53 -30.11
C GLN A 174 1.30 -7.75 -29.95
N PHE A 175 1.23 -6.47 -29.58
CA PHE A 175 2.40 -5.63 -29.35
C PHE A 175 3.29 -6.22 -28.24
N ILE A 176 2.70 -6.58 -27.09
CA ILE A 176 3.41 -7.21 -25.97
C ILE A 176 3.99 -8.57 -26.37
N ALA A 177 3.27 -9.38 -27.17
CA ALA A 177 3.78 -10.66 -27.66
C ALA A 177 5.09 -10.49 -28.47
N ARG A 178 5.23 -9.39 -29.22
CA ARG A 178 6.45 -9.06 -29.98
C ARG A 178 7.63 -8.68 -29.09
N LEU A 179 7.39 -8.31 -27.83
CA LEU A 179 8.43 -8.02 -26.83
C LEU A 179 8.92 -9.27 -26.09
N LYS A 180 8.27 -10.43 -26.30
CA LYS A 180 8.65 -11.69 -25.65
C LYS A 180 10.15 -11.99 -25.84
N GLY A 181 10.81 -12.36 -24.75
CA GLY A 181 12.25 -12.64 -24.70
C GLY A 181 13.14 -11.40 -24.53
N SER A 182 12.58 -10.20 -24.49
CA SER A 182 13.32 -8.98 -24.15
C SER A 182 13.24 -8.65 -22.64
N LYS A 183 13.89 -7.55 -22.24
CA LYS A 183 13.77 -6.97 -20.91
C LYS A 183 12.54 -6.07 -20.73
N ALA A 184 11.76 -5.85 -21.80
CA ALA A 184 10.49 -5.15 -21.73
C ALA A 184 9.36 -6.14 -21.41
N ARG A 185 8.60 -5.89 -20.34
CA ARG A 185 7.54 -6.78 -19.83
C ARG A 185 6.25 -6.00 -19.58
N PRO A 186 5.09 -6.63 -19.77
CA PRO A 186 3.82 -5.98 -19.48
C PRO A 186 3.66 -5.72 -17.98
N ALA A 187 3.05 -4.60 -17.64
CA ALA A 187 2.77 -4.20 -16.27
C ALA A 187 1.42 -3.48 -16.21
N SER A 188 0.54 -3.90 -15.30
CA SER A 188 -0.81 -3.37 -15.27
C SER A 188 -0.83 -1.94 -14.76
N ILE A 189 -1.53 -1.05 -15.49
CA ILE A 189 -1.76 0.33 -15.03
C ILE A 189 -3.08 0.50 -14.27
N ARG A 190 -3.91 -0.54 -14.23
CA ARG A 190 -5.24 -0.62 -13.59
C ARG A 190 -5.89 0.76 -13.40
N LEU A 191 -6.69 1.15 -14.40
CA LEU A 191 -7.50 2.35 -14.37
C LEU A 191 -8.74 2.02 -13.51
N ASP A 192 -8.67 2.29 -12.21
CA ASP A 192 -9.86 2.30 -11.36
C ASP A 192 -10.30 3.77 -11.16
N ASN A 193 -11.33 4.10 -11.91
CA ASN A 193 -11.93 5.41 -12.10
C ASN A 193 -13.43 5.36 -11.78
N THR A 194 -13.85 4.44 -10.89
CA THR A 194 -15.23 4.31 -10.37
C THR A 194 -15.85 5.66 -9.95
N PHE A 195 -15.04 6.67 -9.61
CA PHE A 195 -15.49 8.03 -9.32
C PHE A 195 -14.75 9.15 -10.08
N GLY A 196 -14.14 8.89 -11.24
CA GLY A 196 -13.38 9.88 -12.02
C GLY A 196 -12.05 10.32 -11.37
N ALA A 197 -11.66 9.68 -10.27
CA ALA A 197 -10.38 9.84 -9.60
C ALA A 197 -10.01 8.52 -8.92
N THR A 198 -8.77 8.08 -9.06
CA THR A 198 -8.24 6.93 -8.32
C THR A 198 -8.01 7.34 -6.87
N ARG A 199 -8.92 6.93 -5.98
CA ARG A 199 -8.92 7.29 -4.55
C ARG A 199 -8.41 6.18 -3.65
N LEU A 200 -8.24 4.99 -4.20
CA LEU A 200 -7.71 3.80 -3.55
C LEU A 200 -6.61 3.22 -4.43
N TRP A 201 -5.61 2.60 -3.82
CA TRP A 201 -4.63 1.84 -4.60
C TRP A 201 -5.34 0.72 -5.36
N PRO A 202 -5.06 0.56 -6.66
CA PRO A 202 -5.72 -0.43 -7.48
C PRO A 202 -5.58 -1.84 -6.92
N ASP A 203 -6.64 -2.63 -7.05
CA ASP A 203 -6.68 -4.02 -6.64
C ASP A 203 -5.81 -4.89 -7.56
N ILE A 204 -5.17 -5.92 -6.99
CA ILE A 204 -4.39 -6.88 -7.76
C ILE A 204 -5.35 -7.95 -8.31
N SER A 205 -5.80 -7.74 -9.53
CA SER A 205 -6.71 -8.69 -10.19
C SER A 205 -5.99 -9.94 -10.67
N LYS A 206 -6.59 -11.10 -10.40
CA LYS A 206 -6.08 -12.41 -10.81
C LYS A 206 -6.15 -12.53 -12.34
N GLY A 207 -5.01 -12.65 -12.99
CA GLY A 207 -4.90 -12.80 -14.45
C GLY A 207 -4.31 -11.57 -15.16
N LEU A 208 -4.13 -10.45 -14.46
CA LEU A 208 -3.36 -9.31 -14.98
C LEU A 208 -1.87 -9.44 -14.65
N PRO A 209 -0.99 -8.79 -15.44
CA PRO A 209 0.38 -8.54 -15.02
C PRO A 209 0.41 -7.76 -13.68
N PRO A 210 1.50 -7.85 -12.89
CA PRO A 210 1.63 -7.03 -11.68
C PRO A 210 1.54 -5.53 -11.99
N LEU A 211 1.11 -4.74 -11.01
CA LEU A 211 1.00 -3.28 -11.16
C LEU A 211 2.33 -2.64 -11.58
N LEU A 212 2.28 -1.60 -12.42
CA LEU A 212 3.44 -0.89 -12.98
C LEU A 212 4.52 -0.59 -11.93
N GLY A 213 4.14 0.06 -10.83
CA GLY A 213 5.06 0.38 -9.74
C GLY A 213 5.69 -0.85 -9.08
N ARG A 214 4.97 -1.98 -8.97
CA ARG A 214 5.51 -3.23 -8.42
C ARG A 214 6.51 -3.88 -9.36
N VAL A 215 6.26 -3.84 -10.67
CA VAL A 215 7.22 -4.35 -11.67
C VAL A 215 8.50 -3.53 -11.60
N MET A 216 8.40 -2.19 -11.59
CA MET A 216 9.57 -1.32 -11.49
C MET A 216 10.36 -1.56 -10.20
N LEU A 217 9.69 -1.76 -9.07
CA LEU A 217 10.35 -2.03 -7.79
C LEU A 217 11.07 -3.39 -7.78
N ALA A 218 10.41 -4.43 -8.31
CA ALA A 218 11.03 -5.75 -8.49
C ALA A 218 12.26 -5.68 -9.39
N GLU A 219 12.17 -4.94 -10.50
CA GLU A 219 13.26 -4.76 -11.45
C GLU A 219 14.39 -3.89 -10.92
N ALA A 220 14.09 -2.94 -10.03
CA ALA A 220 15.08 -2.13 -9.32
C ALA A 220 15.85 -2.91 -8.24
N GLY A 221 15.55 -4.20 -8.05
CA GLY A 221 16.32 -5.12 -7.22
C GLY A 221 15.68 -5.48 -5.88
N GLU A 222 14.35 -5.55 -5.79
CA GLU A 222 13.71 -6.07 -4.58
C GLU A 222 14.21 -7.51 -4.27
N PRO A 223 14.50 -7.86 -2.99
CA PRO A 223 15.21 -9.08 -2.61
C PRO A 223 14.52 -10.39 -3.02
N ALA A 224 13.22 -10.34 -3.31
CA ALA A 224 12.40 -11.51 -3.64
C ALA A 224 12.87 -12.25 -4.91
N THR A 225 13.70 -11.63 -5.76
CA THR A 225 14.16 -12.20 -7.03
C THR A 225 15.45 -13.04 -6.93
N ALA A 226 16.23 -12.95 -5.84
CA ALA A 226 17.54 -13.58 -5.76
C ALA A 226 17.51 -15.12 -5.75
N PHE A 227 16.37 -15.75 -5.41
CA PHE A 227 16.27 -17.22 -5.24
C PHE A 227 15.19 -17.90 -6.10
N ALA A 228 14.48 -17.16 -6.96
CA ALA A 228 13.31 -17.64 -7.70
C ALA A 228 13.57 -18.83 -8.65
N GLY A 229 14.84 -19.20 -8.92
CA GLY A 229 15.22 -20.32 -9.80
C GLY A 229 15.77 -21.59 -9.12
N ILE A 230 16.01 -21.58 -7.80
CA ILE A 230 16.66 -22.71 -7.11
C ILE A 230 15.61 -23.68 -6.58
N LYS A 231 15.19 -24.65 -7.40
CA LYS A 231 14.09 -25.61 -7.07
C LYS A 231 14.19 -26.26 -5.68
N ASN A 232 15.40 -26.61 -5.25
CA ASN A 232 15.62 -27.34 -3.99
C ASN A 232 15.67 -26.43 -2.76
N LYS A 233 15.91 -25.13 -2.92
CA LYS A 233 16.11 -24.21 -1.78
C LYS A 233 14.85 -24.01 -0.94
N PRO A 234 13.65 -23.75 -1.52
CA PRO A 234 12.42 -23.67 -0.73
C PRO A 234 12.07 -24.97 0.01
N ALA A 235 12.42 -26.13 -0.57
CA ALA A 235 12.19 -27.43 0.08
C ALA A 235 13.10 -27.61 1.30
N TYR A 236 14.37 -27.21 1.18
CA TYR A 236 15.32 -27.22 2.28
C TYR A 236 14.93 -26.23 3.39
N GLU A 237 14.51 -25.01 3.04
CA GLU A 237 14.06 -24.01 4.03
C GLU A 237 12.85 -24.51 4.84
N ARG A 238 11.89 -25.19 4.19
CA ARG A 238 10.77 -25.84 4.89
C ARG A 238 11.22 -26.97 5.82
N LEU A 239 12.25 -27.72 5.44
CA LEU A 239 12.82 -28.76 6.29
C LEU A 239 13.51 -28.17 7.52
N GLU A 240 14.32 -27.13 7.35
CA GLU A 240 15.00 -26.43 8.44
C GLU A 240 14.01 -25.74 9.39
N MET A 241 12.94 -25.15 8.85
CA MET A 241 11.85 -24.60 9.66
C MET A 241 11.20 -25.68 10.54
N ARG A 242 10.92 -26.87 9.98
CA ARG A 242 10.38 -28.00 10.75
C ARG A 242 11.33 -28.44 11.86
N ARG A 243 12.62 -28.63 11.53
CA ARG A 243 13.65 -28.99 12.53
C ARG A 243 13.73 -27.97 13.67
N PHE A 244 13.63 -26.68 13.34
CA PHE A 244 13.64 -25.62 14.33
C PHE A 244 12.40 -25.67 15.24
N ILE A 245 11.21 -25.86 14.67
CA ILE A 245 9.95 -26.03 15.42
C ILE A 245 10.06 -27.22 16.37
N ASP A 246 10.51 -28.38 15.87
CA ASP A 246 10.65 -29.62 16.64
C ASP A 246 11.66 -29.46 17.78
N LYS A 247 12.84 -28.88 17.48
CA LYS A 247 13.92 -28.67 18.46
C LYS A 247 13.50 -27.76 19.61
N HIS A 248 12.70 -26.73 19.33
CA HIS A 248 12.31 -25.71 20.30
C HIS A 248 10.90 -25.90 20.88
N GLY A 249 10.20 -26.97 20.49
CA GLY A 249 8.86 -27.27 21.01
C GLY A 249 7.82 -26.19 20.69
N LEU A 250 7.91 -25.56 19.52
CA LEU A 250 7.01 -24.47 19.09
C LEU A 250 5.66 -25.01 18.62
N THR A 251 4.94 -25.72 19.51
CA THR A 251 3.72 -26.47 19.18
C THR A 251 2.53 -25.59 18.78
N ALA A 252 2.53 -24.31 19.18
CA ALA A 252 1.51 -23.34 18.77
C ALA A 252 1.75 -22.77 17.36
N TYR A 253 2.93 -22.97 16.77
CA TYR A 253 3.25 -22.42 15.45
C TYR A 253 2.31 -22.97 14.37
N THR A 254 1.76 -22.06 13.57
CA THR A 254 0.98 -22.35 12.38
C THR A 254 1.44 -21.47 11.22
N MET A 255 1.57 -22.07 10.03
CA MET A 255 1.85 -21.29 8.84
C MET A 255 0.62 -20.45 8.48
N ASN A 256 0.78 -19.13 8.49
CA ASN A 256 -0.32 -18.21 8.19
C ASN A 256 -0.71 -18.30 6.69
N PRO A 257 -1.97 -18.68 6.36
CA PRO A 257 -2.41 -18.81 4.97
C PRO A 257 -2.56 -17.45 4.25
N HIS A 258 -2.55 -16.34 4.99
CA HIS A 258 -2.58 -14.99 4.44
C HIS A 258 -1.19 -14.43 4.13
N PHE A 259 -0.12 -15.16 4.43
CA PHE A 259 1.24 -14.71 4.19
C PHE A 259 1.57 -14.64 2.68
N PRO A 260 2.24 -13.58 2.19
CA PRO A 260 2.76 -12.43 2.92
C PRO A 260 1.69 -11.38 3.27
N VAL A 261 1.64 -10.99 4.55
CA VAL A 261 0.75 -9.93 5.07
C VAL A 261 1.45 -8.57 4.99
N ASN A 262 0.74 -7.51 4.61
CA ASN A 262 1.32 -6.15 4.65
C ASN A 262 1.52 -5.69 6.12
N THR A 263 2.77 -5.59 6.56
CA THR A 263 3.10 -5.29 7.96
C THR A 263 3.27 -3.80 8.26
N LEU A 264 3.05 -2.87 7.31
CA LEU A 264 3.34 -1.44 7.53
C LEU A 264 2.61 -0.87 8.74
N GLN A 265 1.31 -1.16 8.89
CA GLN A 265 0.53 -0.68 10.04
C GLN A 265 1.00 -1.32 11.36
N LEU A 266 1.39 -2.59 11.34
CA LEU A 266 1.95 -3.28 12.51
C LEU A 266 3.29 -2.68 12.92
N MET A 267 4.17 -2.40 11.96
CA MET A 267 5.47 -1.79 12.25
C MET A 267 5.34 -0.36 12.77
N ARG A 268 4.37 0.42 12.28
CA ARG A 268 4.03 1.73 12.85
C ARG A 268 3.48 1.60 14.27
N ALA A 269 2.60 0.62 14.50
CA ALA A 269 2.03 0.39 15.82
C ALA A 269 3.07 -0.11 16.83
N ALA A 270 4.11 -0.84 16.40
CA ALA A 270 5.26 -1.16 17.23
C ALA A 270 5.98 0.12 17.71
N VAL A 271 6.22 1.09 16.83
CA VAL A 271 6.81 2.39 17.19
C VAL A 271 5.90 3.17 18.14
N ALA A 272 4.59 3.22 17.86
CA ALA A 272 3.61 3.84 18.76
C ALA A 272 3.59 3.15 20.14
N ALA A 273 3.66 1.83 20.18
CA ALA A 273 3.70 1.04 21.41
C ALA A 273 4.96 1.32 22.24
N GLN A 274 6.10 1.63 21.60
CA GLN A 274 7.30 2.12 22.30
C GLN A 274 7.05 3.48 22.95
N GLN A 275 6.44 4.42 22.23
CA GLN A 275 6.16 5.77 22.75
C GLN A 275 5.25 5.75 23.99
N ILE A 276 4.27 4.86 24.04
CA ILE A 276 3.31 4.77 25.16
C ILE A 276 3.66 3.67 26.18
N GLY A 277 4.83 3.04 26.07
CA GLY A 277 5.33 2.09 27.07
C GLY A 277 4.70 0.70 27.07
N VAL A 278 4.04 0.28 25.98
CA VAL A 278 3.38 -1.04 25.83
C VAL A 278 4.05 -1.95 24.80
N PHE A 279 5.28 -1.64 24.41
CA PHE A 279 5.99 -2.34 23.32
C PHE A 279 6.11 -3.85 23.51
N LYS A 280 6.54 -4.32 24.68
CA LYS A 280 6.75 -5.75 24.92
C LYS A 280 5.44 -6.56 24.81
N PRO A 281 4.35 -6.19 25.53
CA PRO A 281 3.05 -6.84 25.35
C PRO A 281 2.52 -6.76 23.91
N TYR A 282 2.76 -5.64 23.22
CA TYR A 282 2.41 -5.49 21.81
C TYR A 282 3.12 -6.52 20.93
N VAL A 283 4.45 -6.63 21.04
CA VAL A 283 5.25 -7.56 20.23
C VAL A 283 4.82 -9.02 20.49
N GLU A 284 4.67 -9.42 21.75
CA GLU A 284 4.20 -10.76 22.12
C GLU A 284 2.83 -11.08 21.48
N ALA A 285 1.87 -10.15 21.59
CA ALA A 285 0.54 -10.31 21.02
C ALA A 285 0.57 -10.41 19.48
N MET A 286 1.33 -9.55 18.80
CA MET A 286 1.35 -9.51 17.34
C MET A 286 2.03 -10.72 16.72
N TYR A 287 3.11 -11.23 17.33
CA TYR A 287 3.74 -12.48 16.88
C TYR A 287 2.78 -13.66 17.04
N ALA A 288 2.08 -13.78 18.18
CA ALA A 288 1.07 -14.83 18.39
C ALA A 288 -0.10 -14.71 17.40
N CYS A 289 -0.59 -13.49 17.11
CA CYS A 289 -1.60 -13.27 16.07
C CYS A 289 -1.14 -13.79 14.70
N MET A 290 0.10 -13.45 14.32
CA MET A 290 0.62 -13.75 12.99
C MET A 290 0.93 -15.24 12.83
N TRP A 291 1.58 -15.84 13.82
CA TRP A 291 2.25 -17.15 13.67
C TRP A 291 1.67 -18.27 14.54
N GLU A 292 0.72 -17.99 15.43
CA GLU A 292 0.00 -19.03 16.19
C GLU A 292 -1.49 -19.06 15.87
N ARG A 293 -2.08 -17.89 15.63
CA ARG A 293 -3.51 -17.74 15.29
C ARG A 293 -3.76 -17.55 13.80
N ALA A 294 -2.73 -17.40 12.98
CA ALA A 294 -2.83 -17.26 11.53
C ALA A 294 -3.79 -16.14 11.07
N LEU A 295 -3.82 -15.01 11.78
CA LEU A 295 -4.75 -13.91 11.48
C LEU A 295 -4.30 -13.08 10.26
N LYS A 296 -5.27 -12.58 9.49
CA LYS A 296 -5.06 -11.61 8.39
C LYS A 296 -4.80 -10.20 8.97
N MET A 297 -3.63 -9.99 9.53
CA MET A 297 -3.31 -8.80 10.32
C MET A 297 -3.23 -7.48 9.53
N ASP A 298 -3.26 -7.51 8.19
CA ASP A 298 -3.39 -6.30 7.37
C ASP A 298 -4.85 -5.84 7.17
N ASP A 299 -5.82 -6.61 7.69
CA ASP A 299 -7.21 -6.17 7.80
C ASP A 299 -7.37 -5.26 9.03
N PRO A 300 -7.83 -4.00 8.87
CA PRO A 300 -7.96 -3.07 9.98
C PRO A 300 -8.90 -3.55 11.10
N ALA A 301 -9.97 -4.26 10.76
CA ALA A 301 -10.92 -4.77 11.75
C ALA A 301 -10.30 -5.92 12.56
N VAL A 302 -9.60 -6.84 11.89
CA VAL A 302 -8.87 -7.93 12.55
C VAL A 302 -7.76 -7.38 13.43
N PHE A 303 -6.99 -6.39 12.94
CA PHE A 303 -5.92 -5.78 13.70
C PHE A 303 -6.44 -5.05 14.95
N ARG A 304 -7.52 -4.26 14.82
CA ARG A 304 -8.15 -3.61 15.97
C ARG A 304 -8.64 -4.62 17.00
N GLN A 305 -9.30 -5.69 16.57
CA GLN A 305 -9.79 -6.73 17.47
C GLN A 305 -8.64 -7.44 18.19
N ALA A 306 -7.56 -7.75 17.47
CA ALA A 306 -6.36 -8.36 18.06
C ALA A 306 -5.72 -7.50 19.16
N LEU A 307 -5.72 -6.16 19.00
CA LEU A 307 -5.25 -5.25 20.04
C LEU A 307 -6.16 -5.29 21.29
N LEU A 308 -7.48 -5.29 21.09
CA LEU A 308 -8.44 -5.36 22.19
C LEU A 308 -8.35 -6.68 22.95
N ASP A 309 -8.27 -7.81 22.24
CA ASP A 309 -8.14 -9.14 22.84
C ASP A 309 -6.85 -9.27 23.65
N ALA A 310 -5.79 -8.55 23.26
CA ALA A 310 -4.52 -8.49 23.98
C ALA A 310 -4.52 -7.48 25.15
N GLY A 311 -5.62 -6.77 25.40
CA GLY A 311 -5.72 -5.74 26.43
C GLY A 311 -4.89 -4.48 26.14
N LEU A 312 -4.53 -4.24 24.87
CA LEU A 312 -3.76 -3.08 24.44
C LEU A 312 -4.68 -1.89 24.17
N PRO A 313 -4.19 -0.63 24.30
CA PRO A 313 -4.98 0.57 24.05
C PRO A 313 -5.20 0.78 22.54
N ALA A 314 -6.11 -0.01 21.96
CA ALA A 314 -6.31 -0.13 20.51
C ALA A 314 -6.57 1.23 19.84
N ASP A 315 -7.50 2.02 20.37
CA ASP A 315 -7.87 3.30 19.77
C ASP A 315 -6.70 4.30 19.80
N GLN A 316 -5.94 4.35 20.90
CA GLN A 316 -4.76 5.21 21.01
C GLN A 316 -3.65 4.78 20.04
N LEU A 317 -3.39 3.48 19.91
CA LEU A 317 -2.39 2.96 18.97
C LEU A 317 -2.79 3.28 17.52
N LEU A 318 -4.07 3.06 17.17
CA LEU A 318 -4.59 3.33 15.82
C LEU A 318 -4.60 4.81 15.47
N GLU A 319 -4.76 5.70 16.45
CA GLU A 319 -4.57 7.14 16.25
C GLU A 319 -3.09 7.44 15.99
N LEU A 320 -2.19 6.95 16.84
CA LEU A 320 -0.75 7.23 16.78
C LEU A 320 -0.10 6.76 15.47
N ILE A 321 -0.50 5.62 14.89
CA ILE A 321 0.09 5.14 13.63
C ILE A 321 -0.12 6.09 12.44
N THR A 322 -1.05 7.04 12.55
CA THR A 322 -1.32 8.05 11.51
C THR A 322 -0.47 9.30 11.64
N THR A 323 0.16 9.51 12.80
CA THR A 323 0.96 10.70 13.11
C THR A 323 2.32 10.68 12.40
N ASP A 324 2.82 11.86 12.04
CA ASP A 324 4.12 11.98 11.36
C ASP A 324 5.29 11.62 12.27
N ALA A 325 5.14 11.79 13.59
CA ALA A 325 6.11 11.33 14.56
C ALA A 325 6.32 9.81 14.49
N VAL A 326 5.25 9.02 14.36
CA VAL A 326 5.37 7.55 14.26
C VAL A 326 5.85 7.11 12.87
N LYS A 327 5.36 7.76 11.80
CA LYS A 327 5.84 7.48 10.43
C LYS A 327 7.34 7.75 10.30
N GLY A 328 7.78 8.93 10.74
CA GLY A 328 9.17 9.35 10.75
C GLY A 328 10.03 8.48 11.66
N GLY A 329 9.53 8.09 12.83
CA GLY A 329 10.22 7.16 13.72
C GLY A 329 10.48 5.79 13.09
N LEU A 330 9.52 5.23 12.36
CA LEU A 330 9.72 3.97 11.63
C LEU A 330 10.76 4.13 10.50
N MET A 331 10.72 5.24 9.76
CA MET A 331 11.71 5.54 8.72
C MET A 331 13.12 5.65 9.32
N ALA A 332 13.29 6.44 10.39
CA ALA A 332 14.57 6.61 11.07
C ALA A 332 15.12 5.29 11.63
N ASN A 333 14.27 4.43 12.21
CA ASN A 333 14.68 3.10 12.68
C ASN A 333 15.18 2.22 11.53
N THR A 334 14.52 2.29 10.37
CA THR A 334 14.90 1.52 9.17
C THR A 334 16.23 2.03 8.60
N GLU A 335 16.40 3.34 8.50
CA GLU A 335 17.64 3.98 8.05
C GLU A 335 18.81 3.67 8.99
N ALA A 336 18.59 3.72 10.31
CA ALA A 336 19.60 3.36 11.30
C ALA A 336 20.03 1.89 11.18
N ALA A 337 19.09 0.96 10.95
CA ALA A 337 19.41 -0.44 10.73
C ALA A 337 20.26 -0.64 9.46
N VAL A 338 19.90 0.02 8.36
CA VAL A 338 20.67 -0.02 7.10
C VAL A 338 22.05 0.60 7.29
N ALA A 339 22.17 1.73 7.99
CA ALA A 339 23.44 2.37 8.30
C ALA A 339 24.35 1.49 9.17
N ALA A 340 23.76 0.68 10.04
CA ALA A 340 24.46 -0.34 10.83
C ALA A 340 24.81 -1.62 10.03
N GLY A 341 24.52 -1.65 8.72
CA GLY A 341 24.85 -2.75 7.82
C GLY A 341 23.79 -3.85 7.72
N ALA A 342 22.61 -3.68 8.34
CA ALA A 342 21.54 -4.67 8.21
C ALA A 342 20.98 -4.70 6.79
N PHE A 343 20.88 -5.90 6.22
CA PHE A 343 20.35 -6.15 4.87
C PHE A 343 19.17 -7.13 4.86
N GLY A 344 18.73 -7.58 6.05
CA GLY A 344 17.64 -8.54 6.19
C GLY A 344 17.20 -8.71 7.65
N SER A 345 16.23 -9.59 7.86
CA SER A 345 15.68 -9.89 9.19
C SER A 345 15.67 -11.40 9.48
N PRO A 346 15.98 -11.84 10.71
CA PRO A 346 16.46 -11.01 11.82
C PRO A 346 17.94 -10.62 11.64
N SER A 347 18.30 -9.42 12.10
CA SER A 347 19.68 -8.96 12.24
C SER A 347 19.89 -8.51 13.69
N PHE A 348 21.01 -8.89 14.29
CA PHE A 348 21.38 -8.58 15.66
C PHE A 348 22.67 -7.78 15.67
N LEU A 349 22.72 -6.70 16.44
CA LEU A 349 23.91 -5.88 16.62
C LEU A 349 24.36 -5.98 18.09
N VAL A 350 25.58 -6.44 18.33
CA VAL A 350 26.20 -6.47 19.66
C VAL A 350 27.38 -5.51 19.66
N GLY A 351 27.21 -4.32 20.24
CA GLY A 351 28.17 -3.23 20.07
C GLY A 351 28.23 -2.80 18.60
N THR A 352 29.35 -3.10 17.92
CA THR A 352 29.53 -2.86 16.48
C THR A 352 29.44 -4.12 15.63
N GLU A 353 29.33 -5.31 16.24
CA GLU A 353 29.36 -6.59 15.54
C GLU A 353 27.96 -7.00 15.08
N LEU A 354 27.81 -7.23 13.76
CA LEU A 354 26.54 -7.59 13.13
C LEU A 354 26.44 -9.10 12.89
N PHE A 355 25.32 -9.70 13.32
CA PHE A 355 24.98 -11.10 13.10
C PHE A 355 23.64 -11.22 12.38
N PHE A 356 23.61 -11.96 11.26
CA PHE A 356 22.41 -12.11 10.43
C PHE A 356 21.83 -13.53 10.52
N GLY A 357 20.52 -13.60 10.76
CA GLY A 357 19.74 -14.83 10.77
C GLY A 357 19.66 -15.52 12.13
N LYS A 358 18.56 -16.26 12.35
CA LYS A 358 18.30 -17.01 13.58
C LYS A 358 19.39 -18.03 13.94
N ASP A 359 20.13 -18.52 12.95
CA ASP A 359 21.16 -19.55 13.15
C ASP A 359 22.41 -18.98 13.84
N ARG A 360 22.50 -17.66 13.97
CA ARG A 360 23.56 -16.93 14.68
C ARG A 360 23.24 -16.57 16.12
N LEU A 361 22.07 -16.97 16.66
CA LEU A 361 21.68 -16.62 18.03
C LEU A 361 22.70 -17.07 19.08
N ARG A 362 23.33 -18.24 18.89
CA ARG A 362 24.41 -18.68 19.77
C ARG A 362 25.63 -17.76 19.70
N ASP A 363 26.05 -17.38 18.49
CA ASP A 363 27.18 -16.47 18.27
C ASP A 363 26.87 -15.08 18.90
N VAL A 364 25.62 -14.64 18.83
CA VAL A 364 25.14 -13.42 19.50
C VAL A 364 25.27 -13.51 21.02
N GLU A 365 24.83 -14.62 21.64
CA GLU A 365 24.98 -14.83 23.09
C GLU A 365 26.44 -14.86 23.53
N GLU A 366 27.29 -15.57 22.79
CA GLU A 366 28.73 -15.65 23.05
C GLU A 366 29.38 -14.26 22.95
N GLU A 367 29.00 -13.45 21.96
CA GLU A 367 29.51 -12.08 21.79
C GLU A 367 29.04 -11.13 22.90
N VAL A 368 27.78 -11.23 23.33
CA VAL A 368 27.26 -10.46 24.48
C VAL A 368 28.07 -10.77 25.73
N LEU A 369 28.33 -12.04 26.02
CA LEU A 369 29.14 -12.47 27.16
C LEU A 369 30.59 -11.98 27.05
N ARG A 370 31.18 -12.04 25.85
CA ARG A 370 32.53 -11.56 25.60
C ARG A 370 32.68 -10.07 25.87
N GLN A 371 31.73 -9.25 25.41
CA GLN A 371 31.75 -7.81 25.66
C GLN A 371 31.47 -7.46 27.13
N ALA A 372 30.53 -8.18 27.77
CA ALA A 372 30.24 -7.99 29.20
C ALA A 372 31.41 -8.39 30.12
N GLY A 373 32.17 -9.42 29.75
CA GLY A 373 33.38 -9.84 30.46
C GLY A 373 34.61 -8.96 30.20
N GLY A 374 34.62 -8.20 29.10
CA GLY A 374 35.73 -7.30 28.73
C GLY A 374 35.79 -5.99 29.53
N THR A 375 34.72 -5.62 30.25
CA THR A 375 34.62 -4.37 31.02
C THR A 375 35.28 -4.41 32.40
N ALA A 376 35.84 -5.56 32.83
CA ALA A 376 36.38 -5.76 34.17
C ALA A 376 37.89 -5.50 34.33
N THR A 377 38.61 -4.93 33.36
CA THR A 377 40.03 -4.60 33.54
C THR A 377 40.44 -3.34 32.79
N LYS A 378 40.36 -2.21 33.49
CA LYS A 378 41.31 -1.08 33.44
C LYS A 378 40.91 -0.05 34.51
N ALA A 379 41.45 -0.23 35.71
CA ALA A 379 41.72 0.84 36.66
C ALA A 379 43.24 0.91 36.82
#